data_AF-A0A166JFF1-F1
#
_entry.id   AF-A0A166JFF1-F1
#
_cell.length_a   1.000
_cell.length_b   1.000
_cell.length_c   1.000
_cell.angle_alpha   90.00
_cell.angle_beta   90.00
_cell.angle_gamma   90.00
#
_symmetry.space_group_name_H-M   'P 1'
#
loop_
_entity.id
_entity.type
_entity.pdbx_description
1 polymer ?
#
loop_
_entity_poly.entity_id
_entity_poly.type
_entity_poly.pdbx_seq_one_letter_code
_entity_poly.pdbx_strand_id
1 'polypeptide(L)'
;DSLVIVGNQIHWHKTMRVNYTTYDLQRANDYLNPISDHSYVMMLSGVPDDPHPYWYAQVLRIFHVDIVCPALNILDPQRMDVLFVRWFGGDPDEDYTSGWDSFQLNRVGF
;
A
#
# COMPACT_ATOMS: atom_id res chain seq x y z
N ASP A 1 -19.97 -17.70 3.90
CA ASP A 1 -19.11 -16.65 4.47
C ASP A 1 -19.43 -15.29 3.90
N SER A 2 -20.12 -14.45 4.67
CA SER A 2 -20.55 -13.12 4.22
C SER A 2 -19.71 -12.04 4.89
N LEU A 3 -18.95 -11.28 4.09
CA LEU A 3 -18.42 -9.97 4.49
C LEU A 3 -19.55 -8.94 4.43
N VAL A 4 -19.77 -8.21 5.52
CA VAL A 4 -20.79 -7.16 5.60
C VAL A 4 -20.11 -5.82 5.84
N ILE A 5 -20.38 -4.85 4.97
CA ILE A 5 -20.04 -3.45 5.22
C ILE A 5 -21.14 -2.85 6.06
N VAL A 6 -20.81 -2.47 7.29
CA VAL A 6 -21.75 -1.92 8.26
C VAL A 6 -22.31 -0.60 7.72
N GLY A 7 -23.65 -0.53 7.66
CA GLY A 7 -24.36 0.64 7.16
C GLY A 7 -24.21 0.92 5.66
N ASN A 8 -23.46 0.12 4.91
CA ASN A 8 -23.12 0.38 3.49
C ASN A 8 -22.53 1.79 3.28
N GLN A 9 -21.66 2.22 4.21
CA GLN A 9 -21.08 3.57 4.22
C GLN A 9 -19.57 3.52 3.98
N ILE A 10 -19.08 4.54 3.26
CA ILE A 10 -17.66 4.80 3.03
C ILE A 10 -17.32 6.15 3.64
N HIS A 11 -16.26 6.19 4.44
CA HIS A 11 -15.79 7.40 5.10
C HIS A 11 -14.44 7.83 4.53
N TRP A 12 -14.44 8.95 3.79
CA TRP A 12 -13.26 9.48 3.11
C TRP A 12 -12.31 10.21 4.07
N HIS A 13 -11.02 10.05 3.83
CA HIS A 13 -9.96 10.71 4.57
C HIS A 13 -9.02 11.48 3.65
N LYS A 14 -8.52 12.61 4.15
CA LYS A 14 -7.50 13.38 3.44
C LYS A 14 -6.12 12.73 3.54
N THR A 15 -5.85 12.04 4.65
CA THR A 15 -4.51 11.63 5.06
C THR A 15 -4.58 10.36 5.90
N MET A 16 -3.53 9.54 5.87
CA MET A 16 -3.37 8.37 6.73
C MET A 16 -2.03 8.42 7.45
N ARG A 17 -1.99 7.92 8.68
CA ARG A 17 -0.75 7.76 9.46
C ARG A 17 -0.47 6.29 9.65
N VAL A 18 0.72 5.85 9.24
CA VAL A 18 1.20 4.48 9.45
C VAL A 18 2.22 4.53 10.59
N ASN A 19 2.00 3.73 11.63
CA ASN A 19 2.99 3.60 12.70
C ASN A 19 3.89 2.41 12.39
N TYR A 20 5.19 2.57 12.64
CA TYR A 20 6.15 1.48 12.50
C TYR A 20 7.19 1.55 13.62
N THR A 21 7.87 0.43 13.84
CA THR A 21 8.95 0.33 14.80
C THR A 21 10.26 0.48 14.06
N THR A 22 11.11 1.41 14.49
CA THR A 22 12.44 1.58 13.94
C THR A 22 13.37 0.49 14.48
N TYR A 23 14.53 0.31 13.84
CA TYR A 23 15.49 -0.73 14.20
C TYR A 23 15.95 -0.66 15.68
N ASP A 24 16.02 0.55 16.24
CA ASP A 24 16.33 0.83 17.64
C ASP A 24 15.12 0.66 18.59
N LEU A 25 14.08 -0.06 18.15
CA LEU A 25 12.85 -0.36 18.90
C LEU A 25 12.05 0.88 19.32
N GLN A 26 12.29 2.02 18.66
CA GLN A 26 11.49 3.22 18.89
C GLN A 26 10.25 3.22 18.00
N ARG A 27 9.22 3.97 18.44
CA ARG A 27 8.01 4.16 17.65
C ARG A 27 8.19 5.36 16.73
N ALA A 28 8.08 5.12 15.43
CA ALA A 28 8.04 6.15 14.41
C ALA A 28 6.70 6.10 13.65
N ASN A 29 6.53 7.05 12.74
CA ASN A 29 5.34 7.12 11.92
C ASN A 29 5.61 7.81 10.58
N ASP A 30 4.92 7.32 9.56
CA ASP A 30 4.86 7.93 8.24
C ASP A 30 3.48 8.50 7.99
N TYR A 31 3.44 9.51 7.13
CA TYR A 31 2.22 10.23 6.78
C TYR A 31 1.97 10.12 5.28
N LEU A 32 0.82 9.57 4.93
CA LEU A 32 0.38 9.44 3.55
C LEU A 32 -0.60 10.57 3.22
N ASN A 33 -0.27 11.31 2.17
CA ASN A 33 -1.10 12.40 1.65
C ASN A 33 -1.22 12.27 0.13
N PRO A 34 -2.40 11.89 -0.39
CA PRO A 34 -2.63 11.73 -1.83
C PRO A 34 -2.41 13.00 -2.65
N ILE A 35 -2.41 14.18 -2.01
CA ILE A 35 -2.28 15.48 -2.68
C ILE A 35 -0.81 15.93 -2.75
N SER A 36 0.09 15.38 -1.93
CA SER A 36 1.50 15.76 -1.93
C SER A 36 2.40 14.68 -2.56
N ASP A 37 3.69 14.96 -2.56
CA ASP A 37 4.78 14.03 -2.87
C ASP A 37 4.81 12.78 -1.98
N HIS A 38 4.17 12.81 -0.80
CA HIS A 38 3.97 11.67 0.10
C HIS A 38 2.77 10.79 -0.31
N SER A 39 2.49 10.70 -1.60
CA SER A 39 1.45 9.85 -2.18
C SER A 39 1.98 8.51 -2.68
N TYR A 40 3.30 8.33 -2.77
CA TYR A 40 3.88 7.08 -3.28
C TYR A 40 4.17 6.09 -2.14
N VAL A 41 3.80 4.83 -2.35
CA VAL A 41 4.04 3.72 -1.42
C VAL A 41 4.81 2.60 -2.10
N MET A 42 5.69 1.96 -1.34
CA MET A 42 6.44 0.76 -1.70
C MET A 42 5.99 -0.36 -0.77
N MET A 43 5.73 -1.55 -1.31
CA MET A 43 5.35 -2.74 -0.55
C MET A 43 6.10 -3.95 -1.07
N LEU A 44 6.31 -4.95 -0.21
CA LEU A 44 6.94 -6.20 -0.64
C LEU A 44 6.02 -6.92 -1.66
N SER A 45 6.59 -7.30 -2.80
CA SER A 45 5.95 -8.17 -3.79
C SER A 45 5.65 -9.50 -3.11
N GLY A 46 4.38 -9.94 -3.16
CA GLY A 46 3.98 -11.25 -2.64
C GLY A 46 4.34 -12.41 -3.59
N VAL A 47 5.04 -12.12 -4.68
CA VAL A 47 5.41 -13.09 -5.71
C VAL A 47 6.72 -13.78 -5.32
N PRO A 48 6.73 -15.11 -5.13
CA PRO A 48 7.96 -15.86 -4.87
C PRO A 48 8.93 -15.74 -6.05
N ASP A 49 10.22 -15.60 -5.75
CA ASP A 49 11.31 -15.54 -6.75
C ASP A 49 11.20 -14.39 -7.78
N ASP A 50 10.45 -13.34 -7.44
CA ASP A 50 10.38 -12.11 -8.25
C ASP A 50 11.76 -11.44 -8.32
N PRO A 51 12.34 -11.21 -9.52
CA PRO A 51 13.59 -10.46 -9.67
C PRO A 51 13.52 -9.08 -9.02
N HIS A 52 12.31 -8.50 -8.91
CA HIS A 52 12.08 -7.25 -8.24
C HIS A 52 11.10 -7.42 -7.07
N PRO A 53 11.58 -7.56 -5.82
CA PRO A 53 10.75 -7.97 -4.69
C PRO A 53 9.83 -6.87 -4.16
N TYR A 54 9.56 -5.80 -4.91
CA TYR A 54 8.75 -4.67 -4.46
C TYR A 54 7.69 -4.28 -5.48
N TRP A 55 6.51 -3.90 -5.00
CA TRP A 55 5.51 -3.18 -5.77
C TRP A 55 5.48 -1.72 -5.36
N TYR A 56 5.15 -0.86 -6.32
CA TYR A 56 4.99 0.56 -6.10
C TYR A 56 3.59 0.97 -6.50
N ALA A 57 3.04 1.93 -5.76
CA ALA A 57 1.77 2.51 -6.12
C ALA A 57 1.71 3.99 -5.71
N GLN A 58 0.93 4.76 -6.45
CA GLN A 58 0.52 6.10 -6.04
C GLN A 58 -0.85 6.03 -5.38
N VAL A 59 -0.95 6.45 -4.12
CA VAL A 59 -2.22 6.63 -3.41
C VAL A 59 -2.98 7.80 -4.01
N LEU A 60 -4.18 7.52 -4.53
CA LEU A 60 -5.07 8.52 -5.10
C LEU A 60 -6.11 9.00 -4.09
N ARG A 61 -6.64 8.09 -3.27
CA ARG A 61 -7.62 8.39 -2.22
C ARG A 61 -7.49 7.43 -1.05
N ILE A 62 -8.00 7.87 0.09
CA ILE A 62 -8.00 7.11 1.34
C ILE A 62 -9.42 7.10 1.88
N PHE A 63 -9.90 5.95 2.31
CA PHE A 63 -11.17 5.83 2.99
C PHE A 63 -11.14 4.67 3.98
N HIS A 64 -12.13 4.59 4.85
CA HIS A 64 -12.39 3.39 5.62
C HIS A 64 -13.84 2.96 5.52
N VAL A 65 -14.04 1.69 5.81
CA VAL A 65 -15.33 1.04 5.98
C VAL A 65 -15.31 0.27 7.29
N ASP A 66 -16.45 0.22 7.98
CA ASP A 66 -16.60 -0.68 9.11
C ASP A 66 -17.10 -2.03 8.59
N ILE A 67 -16.42 -3.11 8.95
CA ILE A 67 -16.71 -4.46 8.46
C ILE A 67 -17.08 -5.41 9.60
N VAL A 68 -17.96 -6.35 9.30
CA VAL A 68 -18.18 -7.58 10.08
C VAL A 68 -17.94 -8.75 9.14
N CYS A 69 -17.07 -9.67 9.54
CA CYS A 69 -16.68 -10.82 8.73
C CYS A 69 -16.51 -12.08 9.61
N PRO A 70 -17.54 -12.93 9.72
CA PRO A 70 -17.48 -14.14 10.53
C PRO A 70 -16.35 -15.10 10.12
N ALA A 71 -16.01 -15.17 8.82
CA ALA A 71 -14.94 -16.04 8.31
C ALA A 71 -13.54 -15.61 8.78
N LEU A 72 -13.36 -14.33 9.12
CA LEU A 72 -12.13 -13.78 9.69
C LEU A 72 -12.23 -13.63 11.21
N ASN A 73 -13.27 -14.19 11.84
CA ASN A 73 -13.58 -14.03 13.26
C ASN A 73 -13.76 -12.55 13.70
N ILE A 74 -14.20 -11.69 12.78
CA ILE A 74 -14.56 -10.29 13.04
C ILE A 74 -16.07 -10.25 13.28
N LEU A 75 -16.47 -10.38 14.55
CA LEU A 75 -17.88 -10.48 14.95
C LEU A 75 -18.51 -9.11 15.28
N ASP A 76 -17.69 -8.18 15.76
CA ASP A 76 -18.09 -6.79 16.02
C ASP A 76 -17.59 -5.88 14.89
N PRO A 77 -18.28 -4.77 14.59
CA PRO A 77 -17.84 -3.79 13.60
C PRO A 77 -16.40 -3.36 13.84
N GLN A 78 -15.53 -3.69 12.87
CA GLN A 78 -14.12 -3.31 12.89
C GLN A 78 -13.83 -2.36 11.74
N ARG A 79 -13.18 -1.25 12.06
CA ARG A 79 -12.67 -0.32 11.05
C ARG A 79 -11.59 -0.97 10.20
N MET A 80 -11.79 -0.93 8.89
CA MET A 80 -10.81 -1.33 7.88
C MET A 80 -10.45 -0.13 7.01
N ASP A 81 -9.20 0.33 7.14
CA ASP A 81 -8.66 1.40 6.29
C ASP A 81 -8.27 0.85 4.91
N VAL A 82 -8.59 1.58 3.86
CA VAL A 82 -8.40 1.20 2.47
C VAL A 82 -7.72 2.33 1.71
N LEU A 83 -6.65 2.00 0.99
CA LEU A 83 -5.96 2.89 0.07
C LEU A 83 -6.43 2.59 -1.35
N PHE A 84 -6.99 3.60 -2.02
CA PHE A 84 -7.24 3.53 -3.45
C PHE A 84 -6.01 4.01 -4.20
N VAL A 85 -5.36 3.10 -4.93
CA VAL A 85 -4.03 3.32 -5.50
C VAL A 85 -4.02 3.13 -7.01
N ARG A 86 -3.04 3.76 -7.67
CA ARG A 86 -2.61 3.47 -9.03
C ARG A 86 -1.29 2.72 -8.97
N TRP A 87 -1.27 1.50 -9.48
CA TRP A 87 -0.08 0.65 -9.52
C TRP A 87 0.92 1.14 -10.56
N PHE A 88 2.21 1.00 -10.26
CA PHE A 88 3.28 1.13 -11.24
C PHE A 88 3.71 -0.25 -11.73
N GLY A 89 3.98 -0.36 -13.02
CA GLY A 89 4.68 -1.50 -13.62
C GLY A 89 6.18 -1.27 -13.67
N GLY A 90 6.94 -2.34 -13.86
CA GLY A 90 8.35 -2.24 -14.27
C GLY A 90 8.47 -1.64 -15.67
N ASP A 91 9.59 -0.99 -15.95
CA ASP A 91 9.92 -0.53 -17.29
C ASP A 91 9.97 -1.73 -18.27
N PRO A 92 9.21 -1.70 -19.38
CA PRO A 92 9.21 -2.79 -20.36
C PRO A 92 10.48 -2.82 -21.23
N ASP A 93 11.38 -1.85 -21.11
CA ASP A 93 12.64 -1.82 -21.85
C ASP A 93 13.57 -2.97 -21.42
N GLU A 94 13.64 -4.02 -22.22
CA GLU A 94 14.49 -5.20 -21.98
C GLU A 94 15.99 -4.88 -22.04
N ASP A 95 16.38 -3.80 -22.71
CA ASP A 95 17.77 -3.36 -22.79
C ASP A 95 18.21 -2.58 -21.52
N TYR A 96 17.26 -2.25 -20.64
CA TYR A 96 17.54 -1.55 -19.39
C TYR A 96 18.03 -2.49 -18.29
N THR A 97 19.34 -2.46 -18.02
CA THR A 97 19.93 -3.18 -16.87
C THR A 97 19.87 -2.33 -15.60
N SER A 98 19.05 -2.74 -14.63
CA SER A 98 19.04 -2.18 -13.27
C SER A 98 19.82 -3.06 -12.29
N GLY A 99 20.14 -2.51 -11.11
CA GLY A 99 20.77 -3.24 -10.02
C GLY A 99 22.17 -2.74 -9.68
N TRP A 100 22.82 -3.49 -8.80
CA TRP A 100 24.10 -3.10 -8.22
C TRP A 100 25.22 -3.07 -9.25
N ASP A 101 25.24 -4.00 -10.19
CA ASP A 101 26.30 -4.12 -11.20
C ASP A 101 26.26 -2.97 -12.22
N SER A 102 25.06 -2.50 -12.57
CA SER A 102 24.86 -1.36 -13.48
C SER A 102 24.82 -0.01 -12.78
N PHE A 103 24.84 0.03 -11.43
CA PHE A 103 24.65 1.22 -10.60
C PHE A 103 23.41 2.04 -10.99
N GLN A 104 22.35 1.37 -11.44
CA GLN A 104 21.14 1.97 -11.96
C GLN A 104 19.92 1.52 -11.16
N LEU A 105 19.06 2.47 -10.79
CA LEU A 105 17.82 2.18 -10.06
C LEU A 105 16.80 1.50 -10.96
N ASN A 106 15.91 0.69 -10.37
CA ASN A 106 14.76 0.18 -11.10
C ASN A 106 13.90 1.33 -11.61
N ARG A 107 13.51 1.27 -12.88
CA ARG A 107 12.57 2.20 -13.48
C ARG A 107 11.17 1.62 -13.36
N VAL A 108 10.23 2.47 -12.98
CA VAL A 108 8.82 2.11 -12.82
C VAL A 108 7.95 3.19 -13.44
N GLY A 109 6.84 2.77 -14.05
CA GLY A 109 6.01 3.64 -14.88
C GLY A 109 4.55 3.18 -14.97
N PHE A 110 3.78 3.88 -15.81
CA PHE A 110 2.39 3.58 -16.15
C PHE A 110 2.28 3.02 -17.56
#